data_AF-A0A817L3L9-F1
#
_entry.id   AF-A0A817L3L9-F1
#
_cell.length_a   1.000
_cell.length_b   1.000
_cell.length_c   1.000
_cell.angle_alpha   90.00
_cell.angle_beta   90.00
_cell.angle_gamma   90.00
#
_symmetry.space_group_name_H-M   'P 1'
#
loop_
_entity.id
_entity.type
_entity.pdbx_description
1 polymer ?
#
loop_
_entity_poly.entity_id
_entity_poly.type
_entity_poly.pdbx_seq_one_letter_code
_entity_poly.pdbx_strand_id
1 'polypeptide(L)'
;MGLKLGLTNSGNQALTSMLIREKNDEHLANFIGESANDPKIQNDISNLIVMGEIKRIALVAHDNKKTELIECLRSHRDVLAKHKLYGTGTTGSLVEKELKIPVTKFESGPKGGDQQLGAKITARELDILIFFIDPLDSHPHASDVQALLRLTQVYGIVCATTAATVDFILSSAKMDEPHVRKIQTGQTSKPK
;
A
#
# COMPACT_ATOMS: atom_id res chain seq x y z
N MET A 1 0.86 -23.99 32.22
CA MET A 1 0.14 -24.84 31.23
C MET A 1 -0.10 -23.96 30.02
N GLY A 2 0.75 -24.05 29.00
CA GLY A 2 0.72 -23.13 27.85
C GLY A 2 -0.42 -23.49 26.90
N LEU A 3 -1.42 -22.61 26.81
CA LEU A 3 -2.47 -22.71 25.79
C LEU A 3 -1.89 -22.29 24.43
N LYS A 4 -1.69 -23.29 23.56
CA LYS A 4 -1.43 -23.10 22.13
C LYS A 4 -2.66 -22.45 21.51
N LEU A 5 -2.64 -21.14 21.31
CA LEU A 5 -3.60 -20.43 20.47
C LEU A 5 -3.36 -20.85 19.01
N GLY A 6 -4.21 -21.76 18.53
CA GLY A 6 -4.31 -22.10 17.11
C GLY A 6 -4.90 -20.93 16.34
N LEU A 7 -4.07 -20.00 15.90
CA LEU A 7 -4.48 -18.88 15.04
C LEU A 7 -4.04 -19.16 13.61
N THR A 8 -4.91 -19.79 12.84
CA THR A 8 -4.72 -20.09 11.41
C THR A 8 -5.07 -18.87 10.55
N ASN A 9 -4.24 -17.83 10.57
CA ASN A 9 -3.96 -16.95 9.42
C ASN A 9 -2.94 -15.88 9.82
N SER A 10 -1.91 -15.68 9.01
CA SER A 10 -0.82 -14.72 9.27
C SER A 10 -1.31 -13.28 9.50
N GLY A 11 -2.45 -12.90 8.93
CA GLY A 11 -3.08 -11.59 9.13
C GLY A 11 -3.63 -11.36 10.54
N ASN A 12 -4.19 -12.40 11.20
CA ASN A 12 -4.70 -12.27 12.56
C ASN A 12 -3.58 -12.09 13.57
N GLN A 13 -2.46 -12.80 13.39
CA GLN A 13 -1.31 -12.64 14.28
C GLN A 13 -0.72 -11.24 14.25
N ALA A 14 -0.65 -10.59 13.08
CA ALA A 14 -0.14 -9.22 12.94
C ALA A 14 -1.05 -8.17 13.60
N LEU A 15 -2.37 -8.28 13.45
CA LEU A 15 -3.34 -7.39 14.10
C LEU A 15 -3.35 -7.56 15.62
N THR A 16 -3.36 -8.82 16.09
CA THR A 16 -3.32 -9.12 17.53
C THR A 16 -2.01 -8.63 18.16
N SER A 17 -0.86 -8.84 17.51
CA SER A 17 0.43 -8.37 18.02
C SER A 17 0.57 -6.84 17.97
N MET A 18 -0.04 -6.14 17.01
CA MET A 18 -0.10 -4.69 16.97
C MET A 18 -0.97 -4.12 18.11
N LEU A 19 -2.16 -4.68 18.34
CA LEU A 19 -3.07 -4.24 19.42
C LEU A 19 -2.49 -4.48 20.81
N ILE A 20 -1.82 -5.62 21.02
CA ILE A 20 -1.11 -5.93 22.28
C ILE A 20 0.01 -4.91 22.53
N ARG A 21 0.78 -4.54 21.49
CA ARG A 21 1.87 -3.56 21.60
C ARG A 21 1.40 -2.13 21.87
N GLU A 22 0.33 -1.68 21.22
CA GLU A 22 -0.13 -0.27 21.34
C GLU A 22 -0.93 0.00 22.61
N LYS A 23 -1.73 -0.96 23.08
CA LYS A 23 -2.65 -0.74 24.22
C LYS A 23 -2.24 -1.43 25.51
N ASN A 24 -1.26 -2.34 25.48
CA ASN A 24 -0.85 -3.17 26.61
C ASN A 24 -2.05 -3.83 27.33
N ASP A 25 -3.07 -4.21 26.56
CA ASP A 25 -4.37 -4.65 27.04
C ASP A 25 -4.60 -6.10 26.62
N GLU A 26 -4.15 -7.02 27.47
CA GLU A 26 -4.36 -8.47 27.29
C GLU A 26 -5.85 -8.83 27.31
N HIS A 27 -6.69 -8.03 27.95
CA HIS A 27 -8.12 -8.26 28.04
C HIS A 27 -8.81 -7.97 26.70
N LEU A 28 -8.40 -6.91 25.99
CA LEU A 28 -8.85 -6.62 24.62
C LEU A 28 -8.34 -7.67 23.63
N ALA A 29 -7.12 -8.17 23.79
CA ALA A 29 -6.57 -9.24 22.97
C ALA A 29 -7.33 -10.57 23.16
N ASN A 30 -7.67 -10.92 24.40
CA ASN A 30 -8.47 -12.10 24.73
C ASN A 30 -9.93 -11.95 24.27
N PHE A 31 -10.54 -10.78 24.44
CA PHE A 31 -11.89 -10.49 23.94
C PHE A 31 -11.97 -10.59 22.42
N ILE A 32 -10.99 -10.08 21.68
CA ILE A 32 -10.90 -10.28 20.22
C ILE A 32 -10.70 -11.77 19.88
N GLY A 33 -9.91 -12.49 20.68
CA GLY A 33 -9.74 -13.95 20.55
C GLY A 33 -11.05 -14.73 20.72
N GLU A 34 -11.91 -14.35 21.66
CA GLU A 34 -13.21 -14.98 21.91
C GLU A 34 -14.29 -14.51 20.91
N SER A 35 -14.30 -13.22 20.54
CA SER A 35 -15.19 -12.65 19.51
C SER A 35 -14.82 -13.04 18.07
N ALA A 36 -13.62 -13.57 17.82
CA ALA A 36 -13.20 -14.03 16.49
C ALA A 36 -14.02 -15.22 15.95
N ASN A 37 -14.85 -15.85 16.79
CA ASN A 37 -15.79 -16.90 16.38
C ASN A 37 -17.13 -16.35 15.83
N ASP A 38 -17.40 -15.05 15.93
CA ASP A 38 -18.55 -14.43 15.26
C ASP A 38 -18.23 -14.25 13.75
N PRO A 39 -19.02 -14.83 12.83
CA PRO A 39 -18.79 -14.72 11.38
C PRO A 39 -18.69 -13.28 10.86
N LYS A 40 -19.42 -12.34 11.48
CA LYS A 40 -19.40 -10.92 11.10
C LYS A 40 -18.10 -10.25 11.53
N ILE A 41 -17.64 -10.53 12.75
CA ILE A 41 -16.36 -10.04 13.28
C ILE A 41 -15.19 -10.65 12.48
N GLN A 42 -15.27 -11.92 12.14
CA GLN A 42 -14.26 -12.61 11.33
C GLN A 42 -14.17 -12.02 9.91
N ASN A 43 -15.30 -11.64 9.32
CA ASN A 43 -15.32 -10.94 8.04
C ASN A 43 -14.78 -9.50 8.15
N ASP A 44 -15.07 -8.78 9.24
CA ASP A 44 -14.50 -7.43 9.42
C ASP A 44 -12.99 -7.46 9.63
N ILE A 45 -12.47 -8.42 10.40
CA ILE A 45 -11.04 -8.63 10.63
C ILE A 45 -10.33 -9.09 9.35
N SER A 46 -10.91 -9.99 8.56
CA SER A 46 -10.30 -10.49 7.32
C SER A 46 -10.08 -9.42 6.26
N ASN A 47 -10.86 -8.33 6.33
CA ASN A 47 -10.77 -7.15 5.49
C ASN A 47 -9.76 -6.11 5.99
N LEU A 48 -9.13 -6.31 7.15
CA LEU A 48 -8.05 -5.46 7.62
C LEU A 48 -6.71 -5.91 7.04
N ILE A 49 -5.88 -4.93 6.69
CA ILE A 49 -4.50 -5.11 6.23
C ILE A 49 -3.59 -4.29 7.13
N VAL A 50 -2.60 -4.95 7.72
CA VAL A 50 -1.52 -4.30 8.48
C VAL A 50 -0.41 -3.90 7.51
N MET A 51 -0.10 -2.61 7.48
CA MET A 51 1.10 -2.04 6.89
C MET A 51 2.16 -2.02 8.00
N GLY A 52 3.29 -2.70 7.79
CA GLY A 52 4.41 -2.69 8.75
C GLY A 52 5.17 -1.35 8.73
N GLU A 53 6.18 -1.21 9.58
CA GLU A 53 7.07 -0.03 9.63
C GLU A 53 7.78 0.20 8.28
N ILE A 54 8.30 -0.87 7.67
CA ILE A 54 8.88 -0.84 6.32
C ILE A 54 7.77 -0.92 5.28
N LYS A 55 7.45 0.22 4.65
CA LYS A 55 6.44 0.33 3.60
C LYS A 55 6.93 -0.24 2.26
N ARG A 56 5.99 -0.74 1.46
CA ARG A 56 6.19 -1.18 0.07
C ARG A 56 5.60 -0.13 -0.87
N ILE A 57 6.46 0.62 -1.55
CA ILE A 57 6.11 1.85 -2.27
C ILE A 57 6.33 1.64 -3.77
N ALA A 58 5.27 1.80 -4.56
CA ALA A 58 5.36 1.80 -6.02
C ALA A 58 5.51 3.23 -6.56
N LEU A 59 6.39 3.38 -7.54
CA LEU A 59 6.74 4.64 -8.20
C LEU A 59 6.45 4.52 -9.69
N VAL A 60 5.53 5.35 -10.18
CA VAL A 60 5.10 5.37 -11.58
C VAL A 60 5.01 6.82 -12.04
N ALA A 61 5.46 7.10 -13.26
CA ALA A 61 5.28 8.41 -13.87
C ALA A 61 5.13 8.28 -15.39
N HIS A 62 4.23 9.06 -15.96
CA HIS A 62 4.23 9.31 -17.41
C HIS A 62 5.52 10.03 -17.82
N ASP A 63 5.91 9.95 -19.08
CA ASP A 63 7.22 10.43 -19.54
C ASP A 63 7.47 11.90 -19.20
N ASN A 64 6.50 12.77 -19.47
CA ASN A 64 6.57 14.21 -19.16
C ASN A 64 6.58 14.53 -17.65
N LYS A 65 6.28 13.54 -16.80
CA LYS A 65 6.20 13.68 -15.34
C LYS A 65 7.38 13.08 -14.60
N LYS A 66 8.29 12.39 -15.29
CA LYS A 66 9.44 11.73 -14.66
C LYS A 66 10.40 12.72 -13.99
N THR A 67 10.65 13.86 -14.62
CA THR A 67 11.50 14.91 -14.03
C THR A 67 10.89 15.45 -12.74
N GLU A 68 9.61 15.79 -12.77
CA GLU A 68 8.85 16.27 -11.60
C GLU A 68 8.87 15.24 -10.46
N LEU A 69 8.68 13.95 -10.78
CA LEU A 69 8.79 12.85 -9.81
C LEU A 69 10.17 12.82 -9.16
N ILE A 70 11.26 12.86 -9.95
CA ILE A 70 12.61 12.79 -9.40
C ILE A 70 12.93 13.98 -8.50
N GLU A 71 12.55 15.19 -8.90
CA GLU A 71 12.75 16.40 -8.09
C GLU A 71 12.03 16.30 -6.74
N CYS A 72 10.78 15.84 -6.74
CA CYS A 72 9.99 15.62 -5.53
C CYS A 72 10.58 14.52 -4.63
N LEU A 73 11.06 13.41 -5.20
CA LEU A 73 11.59 12.30 -4.40
C LEU A 73 12.99 12.58 -3.84
N ARG A 74 13.77 13.50 -4.44
CA ARG A 74 15.12 13.86 -3.95
C ARG A 74 15.08 14.43 -2.53
N SER A 75 14.11 15.26 -2.18
CA SER A 75 13.96 15.80 -0.82
C SER A 75 13.54 14.75 0.21
N HIS A 76 13.03 13.61 -0.24
CA HIS A 76 12.56 12.50 0.61
C HIS A 76 13.46 11.27 0.53
N ARG A 77 14.65 11.41 -0.06
CA ARG A 77 15.57 10.29 -0.37
C ARG A 77 15.86 9.42 0.86
N ASP A 78 16.09 10.02 2.02
CA ASP A 78 16.44 9.29 3.23
C ASP A 78 15.25 8.53 3.85
N VAL A 79 14.03 9.07 3.72
CA VAL A 79 12.81 8.34 4.10
C VAL A 79 12.62 7.14 3.17
N LEU A 80 12.71 7.37 1.85
CA LEU A 80 12.53 6.32 0.84
C LEU A 80 13.55 5.19 0.97
N ALA A 81 14.78 5.49 1.39
CA ALA A 81 15.84 4.50 1.58
C ALA A 81 15.55 3.47 2.69
N LYS A 82 14.63 3.77 3.62
CA LYS A 82 14.19 2.83 4.66
C LYS A 82 13.14 1.83 4.17
N HIS A 83 12.60 2.04 2.97
CA HIS A 83 11.42 1.34 2.46
C HIS A 83 11.74 0.48 1.23
N LYS A 84 10.83 -0.43 0.87
CA LYS A 84 10.97 -1.27 -0.33
C LYS A 84 10.36 -0.54 -1.52
N LEU A 85 11.19 -0.21 -2.50
CA LEU A 85 10.76 0.52 -3.69
C LEU A 85 10.51 -0.42 -4.87
N TYR A 86 9.43 -0.12 -5.57
CA TYR A 86 9.03 -0.76 -6.82
C TYR A 86 8.81 0.33 -7.87
N GLY A 87 9.06 0.05 -9.15
CA GLY A 87 8.74 1.00 -10.21
C GLY A 87 8.62 0.37 -11.57
N THR A 88 7.81 0.97 -12.44
CA THR A 88 7.70 0.53 -13.84
C THR A 88 8.99 0.85 -14.60
N GLY A 89 9.30 0.09 -15.65
CA GLY A 89 10.64 -0.07 -16.22
C GLY A 89 11.52 1.20 -16.28
N THR A 90 11.09 2.23 -17.02
CA THR A 90 11.85 3.48 -17.18
C THR A 90 11.85 4.32 -15.90
N THR A 91 10.71 4.41 -15.20
CA THR A 91 10.58 5.14 -13.94
C THR A 91 11.50 4.57 -12.86
N GLY A 92 11.44 3.27 -12.62
CA GLY A 92 12.25 2.60 -11.60
C GLY A 92 13.75 2.69 -11.89
N SER A 93 14.14 2.57 -13.17
CA SER A 93 15.53 2.76 -13.58
C SER A 93 16.03 4.19 -13.34
N LEU A 94 15.19 5.19 -13.62
CA LEU A 94 15.53 6.59 -13.39
C LEU A 94 15.67 6.89 -11.89
N VAL A 95 14.73 6.43 -11.06
CA VAL A 95 14.77 6.62 -9.60
C VAL A 95 16.03 5.98 -9.02
N GLU A 96 16.32 4.73 -9.37
CA GLU A 96 17.52 4.03 -8.87
C GLU A 96 18.81 4.77 -9.27
N LYS A 97 18.88 5.23 -10.52
CA LYS A 97 20.02 6.00 -11.03
C LYS A 97 20.22 7.30 -10.26
N GLU A 98 19.16 8.07 -10.05
CA GLU A 98 19.23 9.43 -9.51
C GLU A 98 19.33 9.46 -7.98
N LEU A 99 18.60 8.60 -7.27
CA LEU A 99 18.53 8.61 -5.81
C LEU A 99 19.50 7.60 -5.16
N LYS A 100 20.08 6.69 -5.96
CA LYS A 100 20.96 5.61 -5.48
C LYS A 100 20.30 4.74 -4.42
N ILE A 101 19.03 4.40 -4.65
CA ILE A 101 18.24 3.47 -3.83
C ILE A 101 17.86 2.28 -4.71
N PRO A 102 18.00 1.02 -4.24
CA PRO A 102 17.55 -0.15 -5.00
C PRO A 102 16.06 -0.07 -5.32
N VAL A 103 15.70 -0.34 -6.58
CA VAL A 103 14.29 -0.39 -7.01
C VAL A 103 14.01 -1.72 -7.71
N THR A 104 12.99 -2.44 -7.26
CA THR A 104 12.48 -3.60 -8.01
C THR A 104 11.72 -3.11 -9.24
N LYS A 105 12.23 -3.42 -10.43
CA LYS A 105 11.70 -2.92 -11.70
C LYS A 105 10.67 -3.89 -12.26
N PHE A 106 9.57 -3.33 -12.73
CA PHE A 106 8.52 -3.99 -13.49
C PHE A 106 8.60 -3.62 -14.98
N GLU A 107 7.73 -4.21 -15.79
CA GLU A 107 7.56 -3.77 -17.17
C GLU A 107 7.13 -2.30 -17.23
N SER A 108 7.28 -1.67 -18.39
CA SER A 108 6.67 -0.35 -18.62
C SER A 108 5.14 -0.45 -18.51
N GLY A 109 4.46 0.62 -18.07
CA GLY A 109 2.99 0.68 -18.01
C GLY A 109 2.30 0.13 -19.26
N PRO A 110 2.61 0.63 -20.47
CA PRO A 110 2.06 0.14 -21.74
C PRO A 110 2.30 -1.35 -22.06
N LYS A 111 3.26 -1.99 -21.39
CA LYS A 111 3.61 -3.41 -21.57
C LYS A 111 3.09 -4.30 -20.42
N GLY A 112 2.22 -3.76 -19.56
CA GLY A 112 1.61 -4.50 -18.46
C GLY A 112 2.23 -4.23 -17.09
N GLY A 113 3.13 -3.27 -16.95
CA GLY A 113 3.69 -2.86 -15.66
C GLY A 113 2.61 -2.43 -14.63
N ASP A 114 1.58 -1.74 -15.10
CA ASP A 114 0.47 -1.29 -14.26
C ASP A 114 -0.34 -2.48 -13.73
N GLN A 115 -0.48 -3.53 -14.53
CA GLN A 115 -1.15 -4.77 -14.14
C GLN A 115 -0.32 -5.58 -13.14
N GLN A 116 1.01 -5.60 -13.30
CA GLN A 116 1.92 -6.20 -12.31
C GLN A 116 1.79 -5.50 -10.94
N LEU A 117 1.71 -4.17 -10.92
CA LEU A 117 1.46 -3.41 -9.70
C LEU A 117 0.06 -3.68 -9.13
N GLY A 118 -0.97 -3.76 -9.98
CA GLY A 118 -2.32 -4.15 -9.58
C GLY A 118 -2.36 -5.53 -8.90
N ALA A 119 -1.63 -6.51 -9.45
CA ALA A 119 -1.50 -7.83 -8.84
C ALA A 119 -0.83 -7.78 -7.46
N LYS A 120 0.16 -6.91 -7.26
CA LYS A 120 0.75 -6.70 -5.91
C LYS A 120 -0.22 -6.06 -4.94
N ILE A 121 -1.06 -5.12 -5.39
CA ILE A 121 -2.11 -4.55 -4.54
C ILE A 121 -3.06 -5.66 -4.06
N THR A 122 -3.56 -6.49 -4.97
CA THR A 122 -4.51 -7.56 -4.62
C THR A 122 -3.89 -8.65 -3.75
N ALA A 123 -2.59 -8.91 -3.92
CA ALA A 123 -1.80 -9.79 -3.07
C ALA A 123 -1.44 -9.20 -1.69
N ARG A 124 -1.85 -7.95 -1.38
CA ARG A 124 -1.48 -7.22 -0.15
C ARG A 124 0.04 -7.00 -0.03
N GLU A 125 0.71 -6.86 -1.18
CA GLU A 125 2.16 -6.72 -1.33
C GLU A 125 2.60 -5.30 -1.71
N LEU A 126 1.68 -4.34 -1.65
CA LEU A 126 1.93 -2.93 -1.90
C LEU A 126 1.17 -2.10 -0.88
N ASP A 127 1.77 -1.03 -0.38
CA ASP A 127 1.22 -0.19 0.70
C ASP A 127 0.95 1.24 0.24
N ILE A 128 1.84 1.77 -0.62
CA ILE A 128 1.79 3.14 -1.13
C ILE A 128 1.98 3.10 -2.65
N LEU A 129 1.19 3.90 -3.37
CA LEU A 129 1.36 4.17 -4.79
C LEU A 129 1.61 5.67 -5.00
N ILE A 130 2.80 6.01 -5.52
CA ILE A 130 3.11 7.34 -6.03
C ILE A 130 3.04 7.28 -7.55
N PHE A 131 2.02 7.90 -8.14
CA PHE A 131 1.76 7.86 -9.58
C PHE A 131 1.58 9.26 -10.15
N PHE A 132 2.64 9.81 -10.75
CA PHE A 132 2.57 11.10 -11.43
C PHE A 132 2.03 10.93 -12.85
N ILE A 133 0.74 11.22 -12.99
CA ILE A 133 -0.02 11.11 -14.23
C ILE A 133 0.04 12.46 -14.94
N ASP A 134 0.32 12.45 -16.24
CA ASP A 134 0.16 13.65 -17.09
C ASP A 134 -1.33 13.86 -17.41
N PRO A 135 -1.97 14.92 -16.90
CA PRO A 135 -3.40 15.15 -17.11
C PRO A 135 -3.71 15.82 -18.47
N LEU A 136 -2.68 16.29 -19.19
CA LEU A 136 -2.85 17.06 -20.43
C LEU A 136 -2.57 16.24 -21.69
N ASP A 137 -2.11 15.01 -21.55
CA ASP A 137 -1.78 14.13 -22.66
C ASP A 137 -2.69 12.88 -22.69
N SER A 138 -2.88 12.34 -23.89
CA SER A 138 -3.63 11.10 -24.11
C SER A 138 -2.70 9.90 -23.94
N HIS A 139 -3.09 8.93 -23.11
CA HIS A 139 -2.26 7.75 -22.82
C HIS A 139 -2.87 6.49 -23.46
N PRO A 140 -2.12 5.74 -24.29
CA PRO A 140 -2.61 4.49 -24.91
C PRO A 140 -3.10 3.43 -23.91
N HIS A 141 -2.68 3.54 -22.65
CA HIS A 141 -2.97 2.65 -21.54
C HIS A 141 -3.87 3.32 -20.47
N ALA A 142 -4.67 4.32 -20.84
CA ALA A 142 -5.52 5.06 -19.90
C ALA A 142 -6.49 4.17 -19.11
N SER A 143 -6.98 3.07 -19.70
CA SER A 143 -7.80 2.07 -19.01
C SER A 143 -7.06 1.44 -17.82
N ASP A 144 -5.78 1.17 -17.99
CA ASP A 144 -4.94 0.49 -17.02
C ASP A 144 -4.59 1.44 -15.87
N VAL A 145 -4.35 2.73 -16.17
CA VAL A 145 -4.20 3.79 -15.17
C VAL A 145 -5.44 3.87 -14.28
N GLN A 146 -6.63 3.93 -14.87
CA GLN A 146 -7.88 4.01 -14.10
C GLN A 146 -8.14 2.75 -13.30
N ALA A 147 -7.86 1.57 -13.87
CA ALA A 147 -7.98 0.30 -13.17
C ALA A 147 -7.06 0.23 -11.94
N LEU A 148 -5.82 0.70 -12.07
CA LEU A 148 -4.85 0.73 -10.97
C LEU A 148 -5.29 1.71 -9.87
N LEU A 149 -5.69 2.93 -10.23
CA LEU A 149 -6.21 3.91 -9.26
C LEU A 149 -7.45 3.39 -8.53
N ARG A 150 -8.37 2.72 -9.23
CA ARG A 150 -9.53 2.08 -8.60
C ARG A 150 -9.11 1.02 -7.56
N LEU A 151 -8.10 0.21 -7.86
CA LEU A 151 -7.58 -0.77 -6.90
C LEU A 151 -7.03 -0.10 -5.63
N THR A 152 -6.45 1.10 -5.73
CA THR A 152 -5.99 1.81 -4.52
C THR A 152 -7.14 2.11 -3.57
N GLN A 153 -8.29 2.52 -4.11
CA GLN A 153 -9.48 2.84 -3.33
C GLN A 153 -10.10 1.58 -2.71
N VAL A 154 -10.18 0.48 -3.48
CA VAL A 154 -10.72 -0.79 -2.99
C VAL A 154 -9.86 -1.35 -1.86
N TYR A 155 -8.53 -1.29 -1.97
CA TYR A 155 -7.64 -1.88 -0.96
C TYR A 155 -7.21 -0.88 0.11
N GLY A 156 -7.63 0.39 0.04
CA GLY A 156 -7.20 1.45 0.96
C GLY A 156 -5.70 1.76 0.88
N ILE A 157 -5.08 1.55 -0.28
CA ILE A 157 -3.67 1.92 -0.54
C ILE A 157 -3.53 3.44 -0.42
N VAL A 158 -2.48 3.91 0.24
CA VAL A 158 -2.15 5.34 0.23
C VAL A 158 -1.73 5.72 -1.19
N CYS A 159 -2.42 6.68 -1.80
CA CYS A 159 -2.15 7.09 -3.18
C CYS A 159 -1.76 8.57 -3.25
N ALA A 160 -0.64 8.85 -3.94
CA ALA A 160 -0.15 10.19 -4.21
C ALA A 160 -0.04 10.40 -5.72
N THR A 161 -0.68 11.44 -6.25
CA THR A 161 -0.65 11.76 -7.68
C THR A 161 -0.01 13.12 -8.00
N THR A 162 0.42 13.84 -6.97
CA THR A 162 1.08 15.16 -7.07
C THR A 162 2.23 15.25 -6.07
N ALA A 163 3.20 16.12 -6.34
CA ALA A 163 4.30 16.40 -5.42
C ALA A 163 3.81 16.83 -4.03
N ALA A 164 2.78 17.69 -3.97
CA ALA A 164 2.19 18.12 -2.70
C ALA A 164 1.67 16.93 -1.87
N THR A 165 0.98 15.97 -2.50
CA THR A 165 0.51 14.77 -1.79
C THR A 165 1.67 13.90 -1.31
N VAL A 166 2.75 13.80 -2.09
CA VAL A 166 3.97 13.08 -1.69
C VAL A 166 4.61 13.72 -0.46
N ASP A 167 4.75 15.04 -0.43
CA ASP A 167 5.34 15.76 0.70
C ASP A 167 4.58 15.47 2.01
N PHE A 168 3.25 15.54 1.97
CA PHE A 168 2.40 15.22 3.13
C PHE A 168 2.53 13.76 3.57
N ILE A 169 2.56 12.82 2.63
CA ILE A 169 2.64 11.39 2.94
C ILE A 169 4.02 11.04 3.51
N LEU A 170 5.10 11.44 2.84
CA LEU A 170 6.46 11.06 3.22
C LEU A 170 6.97 11.81 4.45
N SER A 171 6.36 12.94 4.81
CA SER A 171 6.61 13.65 6.07
C SER A 171 5.75 13.16 7.24
N SER A 172 4.81 12.25 7.00
CA SER A 172 3.93 11.75 8.05
C SER A 172 4.67 10.84 9.02
N ALA A 173 4.44 11.02 10.32
CA ALA A 173 4.93 10.12 11.37
C ALA A 173 4.51 8.64 11.12
N LYS A 174 3.41 8.43 10.39
CA LYS A 174 2.92 7.10 10.02
C LYS A 174 3.82 6.33 9.04
N MET A 175 4.82 6.97 8.45
CA MET A 175 5.80 6.28 7.60
C MET A 175 6.68 5.33 8.40
N ASP A 176 7.02 5.69 9.64
CA ASP A 176 7.89 4.90 10.52
C ASP A 176 7.09 4.03 11.52
N GLU A 177 5.75 4.07 11.49
CA GLU A 177 4.87 3.30 12.39
C GLU A 177 4.07 2.22 11.63
N PRO A 178 3.65 1.12 12.29
CA PRO A 178 2.61 0.25 11.76
C PRO A 178 1.29 1.00 11.57
N HIS A 179 0.53 0.64 10.53
CA HIS A 179 -0.77 1.25 10.26
C HIS A 179 -1.76 0.19 9.74
N VAL A 180 -3.03 0.30 10.13
CA VAL A 180 -4.08 -0.59 9.66
C VAL A 180 -4.97 0.13 8.66
N ARG A 181 -5.17 -0.49 7.50
CA ARG A 181 -6.14 -0.06 6.50
C ARG A 181 -7.18 -1.15 6.25
N LYS A 182 -8.33 -0.77 5.68
CA LYS A 182 -9.44 -1.68 5.39
C LYS A 182 -9.66 -1.82 3.89
N ILE A 183 -9.93 -3.05 3.45
CA ILE A 183 -10.44 -3.35 2.11
C ILE A 183 -11.92 -2.95 2.07
N GLN A 184 -12.30 -2.14 1.09
CA GLN A 184 -13.68 -1.76 0.84
C GLN A 184 -14.46 -2.96 0.31
N THR A 185 -15.53 -3.31 1.03
CA THR A 185 -16.52 -4.30 0.58
C THR A 185 -17.78 -3.56 0.19
N GLY A 186 -18.40 -3.97 -0.92
CA GLY A 186 -19.70 -3.42 -1.30
C GLY A 186 -20.72 -3.72 -0.20
N GLN A 187 -21.57 -2.75 0.14
CA GLN A 187 -22.75 -3.07 0.93
C GLN A 187 -23.59 -4.04 0.09
N THR A 188 -23.87 -5.22 0.62
CA THR A 188 -25.00 -6.01 0.12
C THR A 188 -26.23 -5.15 0.38
N SER A 189 -26.72 -4.48 -0.67
CA SER A 189 -27.97 -3.74 -0.59
C SER A 189 -29.01 -4.69 0.00
N LYS A 190 -29.68 -4.29 1.09
CA LYS A 190 -30.87 -4.99 1.58
C LYS A 190 -31.77 -5.27 0.37
N PRO A 191 -32.31 -6.49 0.20
CA PRO A 191 -33.29 -6.72 -0.85
C PRO A 191 -34.39 -5.68 -0.69
N LYS A 192 -34.68 -4.95 -1.78
CA LYS A 192 -35.81 -4.04 -1.86
C LYS A 192 -37.12 -4.81 -1.67
#